data_AF-A0A317EAJ5-F1
#
_entry.id   AF-A0A317EAJ5-F1
#
_cell.length_a   1.000
_cell.length_b   1.000
_cell.length_c   1.000
_cell.angle_alpha   90.00
_cell.angle_beta   90.00
_cell.angle_gamma   90.00
#
_symmetry.space_group_name_H-M   'P 1'
#
loop_
_entity.id
_entity.type
_entity.pdbx_description
1 polymer ?
#
loop_
_entity_poly.entity_id
_entity_poly.type
_entity_poly.pdbx_seq_one_letter_code
_entity_poly.pdbx_strand_id
1 'polypeptide(L)'
;MPGQARAATLEEIASKPPAALTAYRAAHNPLVVILDFPSLNAQAQALNRVAALIEKTGMPRDRVLSDGELRQRIAADGKNWDTFYAGHDYSAAALARFFTLAEAVGITKPEGDVLEILLKLKVLRVADKGFKPGDPAQAVITLASIGAGRSDNVPFRRDVLRHEMAHGEFFTHVMYRAQCHRFWREVMTEAERRLFVRFFQKLDYDVTDDVLMVNEMQAFLGFTPSPRLFGAAKLGITEDEMAGLRLRFARYVTTLPDF
;
A
#
# COMPACT_ATOMS: atom_id res chain seq x y z
N MET A 1 -11.34 -11.49 25.46
CA MET A 1 -11.95 -10.42 24.63
C MET A 1 -11.82 -10.80 23.15
N PRO A 2 -12.77 -11.55 22.58
CA PRO A 2 -12.73 -11.91 21.16
C PRO A 2 -13.21 -10.71 20.33
N GLY A 3 -12.30 -10.03 19.62
CA GLY A 3 -12.70 -8.91 18.76
C GLY A 3 -11.62 -7.93 18.32
N GLN A 4 -10.44 -7.92 18.96
CA GLN A 4 -9.34 -7.04 18.58
C GLN A 4 -8.34 -7.81 17.71
N ALA A 5 -7.91 -7.20 16.60
CA ALA A 5 -6.71 -7.67 15.90
C ALA A 5 -5.53 -7.64 16.88
N ARG A 6 -4.75 -8.73 16.92
CA ARG A 6 -3.58 -8.79 17.81
C ARG A 6 -2.55 -7.77 17.34
N ALA A 7 -1.90 -7.10 18.29
CA ALA A 7 -0.67 -6.37 18.01
C ALA A 7 0.41 -7.38 17.62
N ALA A 8 1.17 -7.11 16.57
CA ALA A 8 2.26 -7.96 16.11
C ALA A 8 3.41 -7.12 15.53
N THR A 9 4.64 -7.60 15.70
CA THR A 9 5.81 -7.00 15.06
C THR A 9 5.88 -7.41 13.59
N LEU A 10 6.63 -6.67 12.77
CA LEU A 10 6.83 -7.04 11.36
C LEU A 10 7.50 -8.41 11.24
N GLU A 11 8.43 -8.75 12.14
CA GLU A 11 9.10 -10.04 12.18
C GLU A 11 8.13 -11.20 12.45
N GLU A 12 7.19 -11.01 13.39
CA GLU A 12 6.18 -12.01 13.70
C GLU A 12 5.23 -12.28 12.54
N ILE A 13 4.88 -11.24 11.77
CA ILE A 13 4.00 -11.34 10.60
C ILE A 13 4.77 -11.96 9.41
N ALA A 14 6.00 -11.51 9.15
CA ALA A 14 6.85 -12.04 8.08
C ALA A 14 7.06 -13.54 8.23
N SER A 15 7.30 -14.01 9.45
CA SER A 15 7.64 -15.40 9.77
C SER A 15 6.45 -16.37 9.76
N LYS A 16 5.21 -15.88 9.71
CA LYS A 16 4.01 -16.71 9.82
C LYS A 16 2.99 -16.39 8.72
N PRO A 17 3.25 -16.84 7.47
CA PRO A 17 2.27 -16.75 6.39
C PRO A 17 0.91 -17.33 6.82
N PRO A 18 -0.20 -16.62 6.58
CA PRO A 18 -1.48 -17.03 7.10
C PRO A 18 -2.17 -18.02 6.15
N ALA A 19 -2.98 -18.92 6.69
CA ALA A 19 -3.80 -19.84 5.90
C ALA A 19 -5.13 -19.21 5.40
N ALA A 20 -5.51 -18.07 5.97
CA ALA A 20 -6.70 -17.29 5.63
C ALA A 20 -6.43 -15.80 5.89
N LEU A 21 -7.26 -14.89 5.35
CA LEU A 21 -7.13 -13.46 5.60
C LEU A 21 -7.04 -13.18 7.12
N THR A 22 -5.92 -12.60 7.54
CA THR A 22 -5.64 -12.31 8.94
C THR A 22 -5.32 -10.84 9.11
N ALA A 23 -5.88 -10.22 10.15
CA ALA A 23 -5.65 -8.81 10.46
C ALA A 23 -4.79 -8.65 11.72
N TYR A 24 -3.83 -7.73 11.64
CA TYR A 24 -2.97 -7.31 12.75
C TYR A 24 -3.05 -5.81 12.97
N ARG A 25 -2.69 -5.37 14.17
CA ARG A 25 -2.20 -3.99 14.38
C ARG A 25 -0.68 -4.03 14.41
N ALA A 26 -0.02 -3.09 13.74
CA ALA A 26 1.42 -2.97 13.87
C ALA A 26 1.77 -2.63 15.33
N ALA A 27 2.65 -3.41 15.94
CA ALA A 27 3.04 -3.20 17.35
C ALA A 27 3.70 -1.84 17.57
N HIS A 28 4.50 -1.38 16.61
CA HIS A 28 5.16 -0.08 16.64
C HIS A 28 4.18 1.10 16.50
N ASN A 29 3.15 0.95 15.66
CA ASN A 29 2.17 1.99 15.38
C ASN A 29 0.77 1.38 15.27
N PRO A 30 -0.01 1.36 16.38
CA PRO A 30 -1.33 0.74 16.41
C PRO A 30 -2.38 1.36 15.48
N LEU A 31 -2.10 2.54 14.89
CA LEU A 31 -2.95 3.17 13.86
C LEU A 31 -2.78 2.53 12.48
N VAL A 32 -1.79 1.66 12.29
CA VAL A 32 -1.60 0.89 11.07
C VAL A 32 -2.17 -0.52 11.26
N VAL A 33 -3.17 -0.84 10.45
CA VAL A 33 -3.77 -2.17 10.35
C VAL A 33 -3.13 -2.91 9.18
N ILE A 34 -2.71 -4.14 9.41
CA ILE A 34 -2.05 -4.99 8.41
C ILE A 34 -3.01 -6.11 8.05
N LEU A 35 -3.37 -6.21 6.77
CA LEU A 35 -4.12 -7.35 6.23
C LEU A 35 -3.16 -8.31 5.53
N ASP A 36 -2.98 -9.48 6.11
CA ASP A 36 -2.11 -10.54 5.58
C ASP A 36 -2.97 -11.60 4.88
N PHE A 37 -2.79 -11.71 3.57
CA PHE A 37 -3.56 -12.59 2.69
C PHE A 37 -2.84 -13.93 2.46
N PRO A 38 -3.59 -15.03 2.33
CA PRO A 38 -3.02 -16.36 2.13
C PRO A 38 -2.43 -16.55 0.72
N SER A 39 -2.74 -15.67 -0.22
CA SER A 39 -2.21 -15.69 -1.59
C SER A 39 -2.40 -14.35 -2.29
N LEU A 40 -1.63 -14.12 -3.36
CA LEU A 40 -1.83 -12.99 -4.27
C LEU A 40 -3.24 -12.99 -4.89
N ASN A 41 -3.77 -14.16 -5.26
CA ASN A 41 -5.13 -14.28 -5.79
C ASN A 41 -6.20 -13.81 -4.78
N ALA A 42 -6.06 -14.16 -3.50
CA ALA A 42 -7.00 -13.73 -2.46
C ALA A 42 -6.94 -12.20 -2.25
N GLN A 43 -5.74 -11.63 -2.28
CA GLN A 43 -5.55 -10.17 -2.23
C GLN A 43 -6.18 -9.48 -3.43
N ALA A 44 -5.91 -9.97 -4.64
CA ALA A 44 -6.43 -9.45 -5.90
C ALA A 44 -7.97 -9.47 -5.94
N GLN A 45 -8.59 -10.57 -5.50
CA GLN A 45 -10.05 -10.70 -5.40
C GLN A 45 -10.68 -9.66 -4.47
N ALA A 46 -9.98 -9.26 -3.41
CA ALA A 46 -10.49 -8.30 -2.44
C ALA A 46 -10.16 -6.84 -2.79
N LEU A 47 -9.05 -6.58 -3.48
CA LEU A 47 -8.47 -5.22 -3.55
C LEU A 47 -8.18 -4.70 -4.95
N ASN A 48 -8.28 -5.49 -6.02
CA ASN A 48 -8.02 -4.97 -7.37
C ASN A 48 -8.96 -3.83 -7.77
N ARG A 49 -10.23 -3.87 -7.36
CA ARG A 49 -11.19 -2.79 -7.59
C ARG A 49 -10.87 -1.53 -6.78
N VAL A 50 -10.25 -1.70 -5.61
CA VAL A 50 -9.74 -0.60 -4.79
C VAL A 50 -8.57 0.09 -5.50
N ALA A 51 -7.57 -0.70 -5.93
CA ALA A 51 -6.42 -0.20 -6.68
C ALA A 51 -6.82 0.46 -8.02
N ALA A 52 -7.77 -0.13 -8.73
CA ALA A 52 -8.32 0.47 -9.95
C ALA A 52 -8.93 1.84 -9.70
N LEU A 53 -9.67 2.03 -8.60
CA LEU A 53 -10.28 3.31 -8.26
C LEU A 53 -9.25 4.36 -7.80
N ILE A 54 -8.25 3.95 -7.01
CA ILE A 54 -7.41 4.87 -6.21
C ILE A 54 -6.03 5.09 -6.83
N GLU A 55 -5.42 4.12 -7.49
CA GLU A 55 -3.98 4.18 -7.84
C GLU A 55 -3.73 4.08 -9.34
N LYS A 56 -4.48 3.23 -10.05
CA LYS A 56 -4.19 2.91 -11.45
C LYS A 56 -4.60 4.00 -12.42
N THR A 57 -3.69 4.33 -13.33
CA THR A 57 -3.95 5.27 -14.43
C THR A 57 -5.01 4.74 -15.39
N GLY A 58 -5.77 5.64 -16.01
CA GLY A 58 -6.76 5.29 -17.05
C GLY A 58 -7.99 4.53 -16.55
N MET A 59 -8.24 4.55 -15.24
CA MET A 59 -9.42 3.98 -14.58
C MET A 59 -10.37 5.10 -14.12
N PRO A 60 -11.69 4.85 -14.08
CA PRO A 60 -12.64 5.85 -13.61
C PRO A 60 -12.38 6.16 -12.13
N ARG A 61 -12.36 7.44 -11.80
CA ARG A 61 -12.15 7.88 -10.43
C ARG A 61 -13.45 8.07 -9.69
N ASP A 62 -14.55 8.33 -10.37
CA ASP A 62 -15.86 8.69 -9.83
C ASP A 62 -16.79 7.50 -9.56
N ARG A 63 -16.49 6.32 -10.11
CA ARG A 63 -17.26 5.09 -9.88
C ARG A 63 -16.34 3.87 -9.71
N VAL A 64 -16.85 2.86 -9.00
CA VAL A 64 -16.20 1.54 -8.92
C VAL A 64 -16.64 0.72 -10.13
N LEU A 65 -15.69 0.13 -10.86
CA LEU A 65 -15.97 -0.86 -11.91
C LEU A 65 -16.57 -2.12 -11.29
N SER A 66 -17.47 -2.81 -11.98
CA SER A 66 -17.85 -4.19 -11.62
C SER A 66 -16.66 -5.15 -11.78
N ASP A 67 -16.73 -6.32 -11.13
CA ASP A 67 -15.69 -7.36 -11.26
C ASP A 67 -15.50 -7.78 -12.72
N GLY A 68 -16.60 -7.92 -13.47
CA GLY A 68 -16.59 -8.26 -14.89
C GLY A 68 -15.91 -7.18 -15.75
N GLU A 69 -16.25 -5.91 -15.57
CA GLU A 69 -15.59 -4.79 -16.29
C GLU A 69 -14.08 -4.74 -16.01
N LEU A 70 -13.69 -4.88 -14.74
CA LEU A 70 -12.27 -4.81 -14.38
C LEU A 70 -11.49 -6.00 -14.96
N ARG A 71 -12.04 -7.22 -14.89
CA ARG A 71 -11.41 -8.41 -15.51
C ARG A 71 -11.21 -8.22 -17.01
N GLN A 72 -12.22 -7.73 -17.72
CA GLN A 72 -12.11 -7.47 -19.16
C GLN A 72 -11.02 -6.44 -19.46
N ARG A 73 -10.93 -5.38 -18.66
CA ARG A 73 -9.89 -4.35 -18.84
C ARG A 73 -8.49 -4.90 -18.59
N ILE A 74 -8.28 -5.63 -17.50
CA ILE A 74 -6.99 -6.26 -17.17
C ILE A 74 -6.55 -7.21 -18.29
N ALA A 75 -7.47 -8.03 -18.80
CA ALA A 75 -7.19 -8.94 -19.90
C ALA A 75 -6.87 -8.21 -21.21
N ALA A 76 -7.58 -7.12 -21.52
CA ALA A 76 -7.33 -6.30 -22.71
C ALA A 76 -5.93 -5.65 -22.68
N ASP A 77 -5.43 -5.32 -21.49
CA ASP A 77 -4.08 -4.78 -21.28
C ASP A 77 -2.99 -5.88 -21.23
N GLY A 78 -3.37 -7.15 -21.43
CA GLY A 78 -2.45 -8.31 -21.40
C GLY A 78 -1.88 -8.62 -20.00
N LYS A 79 -2.53 -8.12 -18.94
CA LYS A 79 -2.06 -8.25 -17.56
C LYS A 79 -2.69 -9.47 -16.87
N ASN A 80 -2.03 -9.97 -15.84
CA ASN A 80 -2.54 -11.06 -15.01
C ASN A 80 -3.36 -10.49 -13.84
N TRP A 81 -4.53 -11.07 -13.57
CA TRP A 81 -5.40 -10.69 -12.47
C TRP A 81 -4.70 -10.73 -11.10
N ASP A 82 -3.96 -11.80 -10.83
CA ASP A 82 -3.33 -12.07 -9.53
C ASP A 82 -2.13 -11.14 -9.26
N THR A 83 -1.54 -10.57 -10.32
CA THR A 83 -0.38 -9.67 -10.23
C THR A 83 -0.69 -8.29 -10.80
N PHE A 84 -1.97 -7.95 -10.98
CA PHE A 84 -2.39 -6.65 -11.50
C PHE A 84 -1.94 -5.51 -10.58
N TYR A 85 -1.99 -5.78 -9.28
CA TYR A 85 -1.42 -4.97 -8.22
C TYR A 85 -0.93 -5.90 -7.12
N ALA A 86 0.27 -5.66 -6.60
CA ALA A 86 0.88 -6.47 -5.56
C ALA A 86 1.50 -5.53 -4.53
N GLY A 87 1.07 -5.68 -3.27
CA GLY A 87 1.24 -4.63 -2.26
C GLY A 87 0.10 -3.62 -2.37
N HIS A 88 -0.52 -3.25 -1.26
CA HIS A 88 -1.58 -2.25 -1.26
C HIS A 88 -1.55 -1.50 0.05
N ASP A 89 -1.59 -0.17 -0.03
CA ASP A 89 -1.70 0.72 1.10
C ASP A 89 -2.80 1.76 0.89
N TYR A 90 -3.64 1.95 1.90
CA TYR A 90 -4.77 2.85 1.81
C TYR A 90 -4.98 3.63 3.10
N SER A 91 -5.28 4.91 2.93
CA SER A 91 -5.91 5.68 4.00
C SER A 91 -7.33 5.19 4.27
N ALA A 92 -7.80 5.31 5.51
CA ALA A 92 -9.20 5.04 5.84
C ALA A 92 -10.19 5.88 5.01
N ALA A 93 -9.81 7.09 4.57
CA ALA A 93 -10.63 7.93 3.70
C ALA A 93 -10.80 7.33 2.30
N ALA A 94 -9.72 6.80 1.71
CA ALA A 94 -9.77 6.15 0.41
C ALA A 94 -10.64 4.88 0.46
N LEU A 95 -10.52 4.07 1.51
CA LEU A 95 -11.36 2.88 1.71
C LEU A 95 -12.82 3.24 1.95
N ALA A 96 -13.11 4.25 2.77
CA ALA A 96 -14.47 4.74 3.00
C ALA A 96 -15.14 5.15 1.69
N ARG A 97 -14.40 5.87 0.84
CA ARG A 97 -14.83 6.28 -0.48
C ARG A 97 -15.10 5.09 -1.40
N PHE A 98 -14.17 4.13 -1.44
CA PHE A 98 -14.33 2.91 -2.23
C PHE A 98 -15.62 2.16 -1.84
N PHE A 99 -15.78 1.82 -0.56
CA PHE A 99 -16.92 1.03 -0.11
C PHE A 99 -18.25 1.77 -0.29
N THR A 100 -18.27 3.11 -0.15
CA THR A 100 -19.45 3.93 -0.43
C THR A 100 -19.83 3.87 -1.92
N LEU A 101 -18.87 3.97 -2.83
CA LEU A 101 -19.14 3.87 -4.27
C LEU A 101 -19.48 2.44 -4.71
N ALA A 102 -18.92 1.43 -4.03
CA ALA A 102 -19.17 0.02 -4.32
C ALA A 102 -20.61 -0.41 -4.01
N GLU A 103 -21.33 0.28 -3.11
CA GLU A 103 -22.75 0.01 -2.84
C GLU A 103 -23.62 0.08 -4.11
N ALA A 104 -23.27 0.95 -5.07
CA ALA A 104 -24.02 1.13 -6.32
C ALA A 104 -23.88 -0.04 -7.31
N VAL A 105 -22.81 -0.82 -7.20
CA VAL A 105 -22.45 -1.90 -8.15
C VAL A 105 -22.35 -3.27 -7.47
N GLY A 106 -22.57 -3.32 -6.15
CA GLY A 106 -22.39 -4.50 -5.33
C GLY A 106 -20.98 -4.63 -4.76
N ILE A 107 -20.93 -4.92 -3.47
CA ILE A 107 -19.73 -5.34 -2.74
C ILE A 107 -19.62 -6.86 -2.90
N THR A 108 -18.48 -7.33 -3.41
CA THR A 108 -18.24 -8.77 -3.56
C THR A 108 -18.01 -9.43 -2.20
N LYS A 109 -18.09 -10.76 -2.14
CA LYS A 109 -17.83 -11.50 -0.89
C LYS A 109 -16.42 -11.23 -0.32
N PRO A 110 -15.32 -11.30 -1.10
CA PRO A 110 -13.98 -10.95 -0.61
C PRO A 110 -13.85 -9.51 -0.11
N GLU A 111 -14.45 -8.54 -0.80
CA GLU A 111 -14.49 -7.14 -0.36
C GLU A 111 -15.29 -6.98 0.95
N GLY A 112 -16.40 -7.72 1.08
CA GLY A 112 -17.23 -7.74 2.29
C GLY A 112 -16.48 -8.30 3.50
N ASP A 113 -15.69 -9.35 3.31
CA ASP A 113 -14.83 -9.92 4.36
C ASP A 113 -13.79 -8.88 4.84
N VAL A 114 -13.23 -8.08 3.92
CA VAL A 114 -12.36 -6.94 4.28
C VAL A 114 -13.17 -5.87 5.01
N LEU A 115 -14.32 -5.45 4.49
CA LEU A 115 -15.16 -4.42 5.11
C LEU A 115 -15.54 -4.77 6.55
N GLU A 116 -15.93 -6.03 6.81
CA GLU A 116 -16.26 -6.50 8.15
C GLU A 116 -15.08 -6.30 9.12
N ILE A 117 -13.86 -6.66 8.69
CA ILE A 117 -12.64 -6.43 9.46
C ILE A 117 -12.44 -4.94 9.72
N LEU A 118 -12.57 -4.08 8.69
CA LEU A 118 -12.37 -2.64 8.82
C LEU A 118 -13.36 -1.99 9.79
N LEU A 119 -14.63 -2.40 9.77
CA LEU A 119 -15.65 -1.94 10.70
C LEU A 119 -15.38 -2.42 12.12
N LYS A 120 -15.05 -3.70 12.28
CA LYS A 120 -14.74 -4.31 13.59
C LYS A 120 -13.51 -3.67 14.25
N LEU A 121 -12.50 -3.34 13.46
CA LEU A 121 -11.28 -2.65 13.91
C LEU A 121 -11.44 -1.13 13.97
N LYS A 122 -12.63 -0.60 13.68
CA LYS A 122 -12.95 0.83 13.68
C LYS A 122 -12.06 1.65 12.74
N VAL A 123 -11.48 1.02 11.71
CA VAL A 123 -10.81 1.73 10.62
C VAL A 123 -11.84 2.54 9.84
N LEU A 124 -13.01 1.94 9.64
CA LEU A 124 -14.19 2.57 9.07
C LEU A 124 -15.32 2.58 10.08
N ARG A 125 -16.30 3.44 9.85
CA ARG A 125 -17.58 3.47 10.53
C ARG A 125 -18.70 3.69 9.52
N VAL A 126 -19.86 3.14 9.81
CA VAL A 126 -21.09 3.41 9.06
C VAL A 126 -21.49 4.88 9.28
N ALA A 127 -21.95 5.54 8.23
CA ALA A 127 -22.53 6.87 8.27
C ALA A 127 -23.97 6.84 7.72
N ASP A 128 -24.70 7.96 7.82
CA ASP A 128 -26.07 8.06 7.28
C ASP A 128 -26.15 7.71 5.77
N LYS A 129 -25.04 7.93 5.05
CA LYS A 129 -24.83 7.48 3.67
C LYS A 129 -23.42 6.89 3.55
N GLY A 130 -23.33 5.62 3.20
CA GLY A 130 -22.08 4.89 3.02
C GLY A 130 -21.21 4.85 4.28
N PHE A 131 -19.91 5.08 4.09
CA PHE A 131 -18.90 4.90 5.12
C PHE A 131 -18.08 6.17 5.34
N LYS A 132 -17.56 6.32 6.56
CA LYS A 132 -16.58 7.35 6.93
C LYS A 132 -15.35 6.71 7.57
N PRO A 133 -14.20 7.39 7.55
CA PRO A 133 -13.07 7.02 8.39
C PRO A 133 -13.48 6.93 9.86
N GLY A 134 -12.88 5.99 10.58
CA GLY A 134 -12.85 5.98 12.03
C GLY A 134 -12.10 7.19 12.60
N ASP A 135 -12.20 7.33 13.93
CA ASP A 135 -11.53 8.37 14.69
C ASP A 135 -10.82 7.74 15.90
N PRO A 136 -9.48 7.84 16.01
CA PRO A 136 -8.55 8.49 15.07
C PRO A 136 -8.49 7.78 13.70
N ALA A 137 -8.09 8.54 12.68
CA ALA A 137 -7.87 7.98 11.34
C ALA A 137 -6.74 6.94 11.35
N GLN A 138 -6.95 5.84 10.63
CA GLN A 138 -6.04 4.71 10.55
C GLN A 138 -5.59 4.48 9.11
N ALA A 139 -4.46 3.79 8.96
CA ALA A 139 -3.98 3.30 7.67
C ALA A 139 -4.17 1.80 7.57
N VAL A 140 -4.35 1.30 6.36
CA VAL A 140 -4.40 -0.12 6.06
C VAL A 140 -3.30 -0.43 5.08
N ILE A 141 -2.46 -1.40 5.40
CA ILE A 141 -1.42 -1.91 4.52
C ILE A 141 -1.64 -3.41 4.33
N THR A 142 -1.11 -3.98 3.27
CA THR A 142 -1.41 -5.37 2.94
C THR A 142 -0.17 -6.14 2.55
N LEU A 143 -0.21 -7.44 2.84
CA LEU A 143 0.81 -8.40 2.46
C LEU A 143 0.12 -9.63 1.90
N ALA A 144 0.73 -10.29 0.93
CA ALA A 144 0.27 -11.59 0.47
C ALA A 144 1.38 -12.63 0.54
N SER A 145 0.98 -13.86 0.78
CA SER A 145 1.89 -15.00 0.69
C SER A 145 2.18 -15.35 -0.77
N ILE A 146 3.46 -15.44 -1.12
CA ILE A 146 3.91 -15.82 -2.46
C ILE A 146 4.38 -17.28 -2.43
N GLY A 147 3.41 -18.20 -2.54
CA GLY A 147 3.63 -19.65 -2.68
C GLY A 147 4.09 -20.38 -1.41
N ALA A 148 3.63 -21.63 -1.25
CA ALA A 148 4.11 -22.54 -0.22
C ALA A 148 5.40 -23.24 -0.72
N GLY A 149 6.54 -23.01 -0.08
CA GLY A 149 7.76 -23.83 -0.33
C GLY A 149 9.07 -23.08 -0.55
N ARG A 150 9.11 -21.76 -0.44
CA ARG A 150 10.35 -20.98 -0.59
C ARG A 150 10.97 -20.68 0.78
N SER A 151 12.13 -21.26 1.09
CA SER A 151 12.91 -20.94 2.29
C SER A 151 13.37 -19.47 2.31
N ASP A 152 13.35 -18.82 1.16
CA ASP A 152 13.54 -17.39 0.90
C ASP A 152 12.30 -16.51 1.17
N ASN A 153 11.17 -17.08 1.63
CA ASN A 153 9.90 -16.34 1.81
C ASN A 153 9.94 -15.37 3.00
N VAL A 154 10.58 -15.71 4.13
CA VAL A 154 10.57 -14.83 5.31
C VAL A 154 11.37 -13.54 5.08
N PRO A 155 12.64 -13.56 4.61
CA PRO A 155 13.37 -12.33 4.31
C PRO A 155 12.66 -11.48 3.26
N PHE A 156 12.09 -12.09 2.21
CA PHE A 156 11.34 -11.36 1.20
C PHE A 156 10.07 -10.71 1.76
N ARG A 157 9.27 -11.45 2.55
CA ARG A 157 8.09 -10.90 3.24
C ARG A 157 8.46 -9.78 4.20
N ARG A 158 9.61 -9.88 4.88
CA ARG A 158 10.12 -8.79 5.73
C ARG A 158 10.43 -7.55 4.91
N ASP A 159 11.11 -7.69 3.77
CA ASP A 159 11.42 -6.56 2.89
C ASP A 159 10.15 -5.89 2.35
N VAL A 160 9.16 -6.68 1.94
CA VAL A 160 7.84 -6.16 1.51
C VAL A 160 7.14 -5.48 2.68
N LEU A 161 7.03 -6.12 3.85
CA LEU A 161 6.41 -5.49 5.02
C LEU A 161 7.08 -4.19 5.43
N ARG A 162 8.42 -4.09 5.29
CA ARG A 162 9.15 -2.85 5.58
C ARG A 162 8.72 -1.73 4.62
N HIS A 163 8.59 -2.05 3.34
CA HIS A 163 8.06 -1.14 2.33
C HIS A 163 6.62 -0.71 2.67
N GLU A 164 5.73 -1.69 2.87
CA GLU A 164 4.31 -1.45 3.18
C GLU A 164 4.13 -0.63 4.48
N MET A 165 4.92 -0.92 5.51
CA MET A 165 4.87 -0.19 6.78
C MET A 165 5.24 1.29 6.60
N ALA A 166 6.13 1.62 5.67
CA ALA A 166 6.45 3.00 5.35
C ALA A 166 5.22 3.80 4.88
N HIS A 167 4.30 3.17 4.13
CA HIS A 167 3.03 3.79 3.75
C HIS A 167 2.10 3.99 4.95
N GLY A 168 2.04 3.00 5.85
CA GLY A 168 1.29 3.11 7.10
C GLY A 168 1.74 4.33 7.93
N GLU A 169 3.04 4.51 8.05
CA GLU A 169 3.66 5.67 8.69
C GLU A 169 3.34 6.97 7.96
N PHE A 170 3.43 6.98 6.63
CA PHE A 170 3.07 8.15 5.81
C PHE A 170 1.64 8.62 6.06
N PHE A 171 0.67 7.70 6.17
CA PHE A 171 -0.72 8.10 6.42
C PHE A 171 -0.99 8.51 7.87
N THR A 172 -0.30 7.91 8.85
CA THR A 172 -0.61 8.10 10.28
C THR A 172 0.23 9.20 10.96
N HIS A 173 1.43 9.49 10.46
CA HIS A 173 2.31 10.53 11.01
C HIS A 173 2.33 11.79 10.16
N VAL A 174 1.57 12.80 10.59
CA VAL A 174 1.38 14.07 9.85
C VAL A 174 2.70 14.81 9.63
N MET A 175 3.57 14.87 10.64
CA MET A 175 4.86 15.57 10.52
C MET A 175 5.82 14.86 9.56
N TYR A 176 5.92 13.54 9.66
CA TYR A 176 6.67 12.71 8.73
C TYR A 176 6.20 12.91 7.28
N ARG A 177 4.88 12.81 7.05
CA ARG A 177 4.27 13.06 5.74
C ARG A 177 4.62 14.46 5.19
N ALA A 178 4.53 15.49 6.03
CA ALA A 178 4.87 16.84 5.63
C ALA A 178 6.35 16.96 5.22
N GLN A 179 7.27 16.31 5.93
CA GLN A 179 8.68 16.25 5.57
C GLN A 179 8.90 15.51 4.24
N CYS A 180 8.22 14.40 3.98
CA CYS A 180 8.28 13.70 2.70
C CYS A 180 7.83 14.58 1.53
N HIS A 181 6.72 15.31 1.69
CA HIS A 181 6.26 16.26 0.67
C HIS A 181 7.27 17.38 0.42
N ARG A 182 7.87 17.94 1.47
CA ARG A 182 8.89 18.98 1.31
C ARG A 182 10.16 18.43 0.69
N PHE A 183 10.58 17.22 1.05
CA PHE A 183 11.72 16.57 0.40
C PHE A 183 11.49 16.42 -1.11
N TRP A 184 10.32 15.89 -1.48
CA TRP A 184 9.93 15.74 -2.89
C TRP A 184 9.93 17.06 -3.65
N ARG A 185 9.29 18.10 -3.10
CA ARG A 185 9.06 19.37 -3.81
C ARG A 185 10.25 20.34 -3.76
N GLU A 186 10.93 20.42 -2.62
CA GLU A 186 11.93 21.46 -2.33
C GLU A 186 13.37 20.94 -2.35
N VAL A 187 13.61 19.66 -2.01
CA VAL A 187 14.97 19.11 -1.85
C VAL A 187 15.42 18.33 -3.07
N MET A 188 14.54 17.49 -3.63
CA MET A 188 14.84 16.79 -4.87
C MET A 188 14.90 17.79 -6.02
N THR A 189 15.84 17.56 -6.94
CA THR A 189 15.84 18.26 -8.22
C THR A 189 14.72 17.75 -9.11
N GLU A 190 14.35 18.53 -10.12
CA GLU A 190 13.36 18.08 -11.11
C GLU A 190 13.85 16.83 -11.86
N ALA A 191 15.15 16.72 -12.14
CA ALA A 191 15.74 15.55 -12.77
C ALA A 191 15.55 14.29 -11.92
N GLU A 192 15.76 14.40 -10.60
CA GLU A 192 15.58 13.29 -9.67
C GLU A 192 14.11 12.88 -9.53
N ARG A 193 13.19 13.85 -9.41
CA ARG A 193 11.74 13.56 -9.43
C ARG A 193 11.33 12.81 -10.69
N ARG A 194 11.86 13.21 -11.85
CA ARG A 194 11.59 12.53 -13.14
C ARG A 194 12.09 11.09 -13.17
N LEU A 195 13.10 10.69 -12.39
CA LEU A 195 13.52 9.29 -12.27
C LEU A 195 12.39 8.45 -11.67
N PHE A 196 11.84 8.91 -10.54
CA PHE A 196 10.74 8.24 -9.84
C PHE A 196 9.46 8.24 -10.66
N VAL A 197 9.10 9.37 -11.28
CA VAL A 197 7.92 9.45 -12.16
C VAL A 197 8.01 8.41 -13.29
N ARG A 198 9.16 8.29 -13.97
CA ARG A 198 9.34 7.26 -15.02
C ARG A 198 9.27 5.85 -14.46
N PHE A 199 9.81 5.62 -13.26
CA PHE A 199 9.73 4.31 -12.60
C PHE A 199 8.28 3.95 -12.28
N PHE A 200 7.50 4.86 -11.68
CA PHE A 200 6.10 4.65 -11.33
C PHE A 200 5.17 4.55 -12.53
N GLN A 201 5.44 5.30 -13.61
CA GLN A 201 4.74 5.13 -14.89
C GLN A 201 4.86 3.69 -15.42
N LYS A 202 6.02 3.04 -15.28
CA LYS A 202 6.21 1.64 -15.68
C LYS A 202 5.43 0.65 -14.80
N LEU A 203 4.99 1.06 -13.61
CA LEU A 203 4.12 0.30 -12.71
C LEU A 203 2.62 0.62 -12.92
N ASP A 204 2.31 1.43 -13.95
CA ASP A 204 0.97 1.94 -14.28
C ASP A 204 0.31 2.81 -13.21
N TYR A 205 1.13 3.49 -12.40
CA TYR A 205 0.61 4.43 -11.40
C TYR A 205 0.16 5.72 -12.07
N ASP A 206 -0.87 6.34 -11.51
CA ASP A 206 -1.27 7.68 -11.91
C ASP A 206 -0.28 8.73 -11.38
N VAL A 207 0.67 9.10 -12.24
CA VAL A 207 1.71 10.05 -11.87
C VAL A 207 1.26 11.51 -11.81
N THR A 208 -0.02 11.78 -12.04
CA THR A 208 -0.61 13.09 -11.78
C THR A 208 -1.04 13.27 -10.33
N ASP A 209 -1.11 12.18 -9.55
CA ASP A 209 -1.39 12.20 -8.12
C ASP A 209 -0.10 12.46 -7.32
N ASP A 210 0.12 13.71 -6.90
CA ASP A 210 1.30 14.09 -6.12
C ASP A 210 1.38 13.37 -4.75
N VAL A 211 0.25 13.00 -4.15
CA VAL A 211 0.26 12.25 -2.88
C VAL A 211 0.76 10.83 -3.11
N LEU A 212 0.27 10.16 -4.16
CA LEU A 212 0.76 8.84 -4.56
C LEU A 212 2.28 8.88 -4.86
N MET A 213 2.74 9.86 -5.64
CA MET A 213 4.16 9.98 -5.99
C MET A 213 5.06 10.14 -4.76
N VAL A 214 4.65 10.97 -3.80
CA VAL A 214 5.43 11.19 -2.57
C VAL A 214 5.40 9.96 -1.66
N ASN A 215 4.23 9.33 -1.52
CA ASN A 215 4.04 8.13 -0.71
C ASN A 215 4.88 6.95 -1.22
N GLU A 216 4.95 6.78 -2.53
CA GLU A 216 5.74 5.73 -3.17
C GLU A 216 7.24 6.06 -3.14
N MET A 217 7.61 7.31 -3.42
CA MET A 217 9.02 7.73 -3.36
C MET A 217 9.62 7.45 -1.99
N GLN A 218 8.94 7.82 -0.90
CA GLN A 218 9.49 7.62 0.45
C GLN A 218 9.65 6.13 0.79
N ALA A 219 8.68 5.28 0.41
CA ALA A 219 8.72 3.84 0.70
C ALA A 219 9.88 3.16 -0.07
N PHE A 220 10.00 3.45 -1.36
CA PHE A 220 11.08 2.91 -2.18
C PHE A 220 12.46 3.44 -1.79
N LEU A 221 12.59 4.76 -1.63
CA LEU A 221 13.87 5.39 -1.34
C LEU A 221 14.37 5.04 0.07
N GLY A 222 13.51 5.21 1.08
CA GLY A 222 13.88 5.09 2.50
C GLY A 222 13.79 3.68 3.07
N PHE A 223 12.83 2.86 2.61
CA PHE A 223 12.40 1.66 3.33
C PHE A 223 12.44 0.37 2.51
N THR A 224 12.94 0.43 1.27
CA THR A 224 13.10 -0.75 0.40
C THR A 224 14.58 -1.04 0.13
N PRO A 225 15.31 -1.65 1.09
CA PRO A 225 16.75 -1.89 0.95
C PRO A 225 17.07 -3.03 -0.04
N SER A 226 16.10 -3.90 -0.30
CA SER A 226 16.28 -5.11 -1.10
C SER A 226 16.47 -4.78 -2.58
N PRO A 227 17.63 -5.08 -3.19
CA PRO A 227 17.85 -4.85 -4.63
C PRO A 227 16.91 -5.68 -5.51
N ARG A 228 16.31 -6.73 -4.96
CA ARG A 228 15.25 -7.53 -5.62
C ARG A 228 14.00 -6.67 -5.89
N LEU A 229 13.62 -5.84 -4.93
CA LEU A 229 12.45 -4.98 -5.00
C LEU A 229 12.78 -3.64 -5.67
N PHE A 230 13.86 -2.98 -5.22
CA PHE A 230 14.24 -1.64 -5.67
C PHE A 230 15.74 -1.36 -5.51
N GLY A 231 16.31 -0.61 -6.46
CA GLY A 231 17.73 -0.28 -6.47
C GLY A 231 18.08 0.70 -7.59
N ALA A 232 19.34 1.12 -7.66
CA ALA A 232 19.82 2.16 -8.57
C ALA A 232 19.52 1.84 -10.05
N ALA A 233 19.70 0.57 -10.44
CA ALA A 233 19.41 0.09 -11.79
C ALA A 233 17.95 0.32 -12.23
N LYS A 234 16.97 0.27 -11.31
CA LYS A 234 15.55 0.50 -11.65
C LYS A 234 15.25 1.97 -11.95
N LEU A 235 16.01 2.89 -11.36
CA LEU A 235 15.95 4.32 -11.65
C LEU A 235 16.86 4.72 -12.83
N GLY A 236 17.80 3.85 -13.23
CA GLY A 236 18.78 4.15 -14.27
C GLY A 236 19.90 5.08 -13.80
N ILE A 237 20.32 4.94 -12.53
CA ILE A 237 21.40 5.71 -11.90
C ILE A 237 22.47 4.76 -11.32
N THR A 238 23.60 5.30 -10.90
CA THR A 238 24.66 4.58 -10.20
C THR A 238 24.30 4.31 -8.72
N GLU A 239 24.97 3.33 -8.11
CA GLU A 239 24.79 3.05 -6.68
C GLU A 239 25.23 4.23 -5.79
N ASP A 240 26.25 4.99 -6.20
CA ASP A 240 26.70 6.19 -5.48
C ASP A 240 25.64 7.31 -5.51
N GLU A 241 24.98 7.51 -6.65
CA GLU A 241 23.86 8.46 -6.76
C GLU A 241 22.66 8.02 -5.90
N MET A 242 22.33 6.74 -5.89
CA MET A 242 21.28 6.19 -5.03
C MET A 242 21.63 6.34 -3.54
N ALA A 243 22.85 6.03 -3.15
CA ALA A 243 23.33 6.19 -1.78
C ALA A 243 23.29 7.67 -1.35
N GLY A 244 23.71 8.58 -2.22
CA GLY A 244 23.60 10.03 -2.01
C GLY A 244 22.16 10.48 -1.81
N LEU A 245 21.22 10.02 -2.65
CA LEU A 245 19.79 10.31 -2.51
C LEU A 245 19.23 9.81 -1.18
N ARG A 246 19.54 8.56 -0.80
CA ARG A 246 19.12 7.97 0.48
C ARG A 246 19.67 8.74 1.68
N LEU A 247 20.94 9.12 1.63
CA LEU A 247 21.58 9.89 2.70
C LEU A 247 20.93 11.28 2.86
N ARG A 248 20.62 11.96 1.74
CA ARG A 248 19.91 13.24 1.80
C ARG A 248 18.50 13.09 2.35
N PHE A 249 17.77 12.05 1.95
CA PHE A 249 16.45 11.74 2.49
C PHE A 249 16.52 11.52 4.01
N ALA A 250 17.43 10.65 4.47
CA ALA A 250 17.59 10.33 5.88
C ALA A 250 18.03 11.53 6.74
N ARG A 251 18.83 12.46 6.18
CA ARG A 251 19.20 13.70 6.87
C ARG A 251 18.07 14.71 6.94
N TYR A 252 17.23 14.77 5.90
CA TYR A 252 16.16 15.74 5.82
C TYR A 252 14.92 15.35 6.63
N VAL A 253 14.57 14.06 6.60
CA VAL A 253 13.44 13.51 7.35
C VAL A 253 13.90 13.17 8.76
N THR A 254 13.80 14.14 9.66
CA THR A 254 14.37 14.03 11.01
C THR A 254 13.64 13.04 11.93
N THR A 255 12.45 12.60 11.54
CA THR A 255 11.67 11.58 12.24
C THR A 255 11.48 10.37 11.33
N LEU A 256 12.58 9.75 10.87
CA LEU A 256 12.49 8.48 10.16
C LEU A 256 11.84 7.44 11.10
N PRO A 257 10.75 6.78 10.67
CA PRO A 257 10.21 5.66 11.41
C PRO A 257 11.25 4.54 11.61
N ASP A 258 11.23 3.92 12.78
CA ASP A 258 12.08 2.78 13.12
C ASP A 258 11.20 1.59 13.51
N PHE A 259 11.02 0.67 12.55
CA PHE A 259 10.12 -0.48 12.63
C PHE A 259 10.77 -1.76 12.05
#